data_AF-A0A3R7RP31-F1
#
_entry.id   AF-A0A3R7RP31-F1
#
_cell.length_a   1.000
_cell.length_b   1.000
_cell.length_c   1.000
_cell.angle_alpha   90.00
_cell.angle_beta   90.00
_cell.angle_gamma   90.00
#
_symmetry.space_group_name_H-M   'P 1'
#
loop_
_entity.id
_entity.type
_entity.pdbx_description
1 polymer ?
#
loop_
_entity_poly.entity_id
_entity_poly.type
_entity_poly.pdbx_seq_one_letter_code
_entity_poly.pdbx_strand_id
1 'polypeptide(L)' 'MFRRSLFASADIKTGEALTAQNVRSVRPGNGLAPKHLPEVLRKNATQDILLGTPLDWDLLD' A
#
# COMPACT_ATOMS: atom_id res chain seq x y z
N MET A 1 -3.92 -9.84 18.19
CA MET A 1 -3.21 -8.53 18.19
C MET A 1 -3.45 -7.87 16.83
N PHE A 2 -4.45 -6.98 16.71
CA PHE A 2 -4.82 -6.36 15.43
C PHE A 2 -4.14 -5.00 15.27
N ARG A 3 -2.87 -4.99 14.81
CA ARG A 3 -2.21 -3.75 14.41
C ARG A 3 -2.75 -3.31 13.05
N ARG A 4 -2.84 -2.01 12.81
CA ARG A 4 -3.10 -1.51 11.45
C ARG A 4 -1.87 -1.72 10.58
N SER A 5 -2.08 -1.93 9.29
CA SER A 5 -1.04 -1.92 8.26
C SER A 5 -1.56 -1.32 6.97
N LEU A 6 -0.68 -1.04 6.01
CA LEU A 6 -1.00 -0.39 4.76
C LEU A 6 -1.47 -1.42 3.73
N PHE A 7 -2.58 -1.09 3.07
CA PHE A 7 -3.20 -1.89 2.01
C PHE A 7 -3.59 -0.97 0.87
N ALA A 8 -3.70 -1.56 -0.33
CA ALA A 8 -4.34 -0.91 -1.46
C ALA A 8 -5.85 -0.72 -1.19
N SER A 9 -6.35 0.50 -1.35
CA SER A 9 -7.77 0.86 -1.21
C SER A 9 -8.49 1.09 -2.54
N ALA A 10 -7.80 0.85 -3.65
CA ALA A 10 -8.31 0.75 -5.01
C ALA A 10 -7.37 -0.17 -5.80
N ASP A 11 -7.76 -0.56 -7.01
CA ASP A 11 -6.82 -1.17 -7.95
C ASP A 11 -5.79 -0.12 -8.38
N ILE A 12 -4.51 -0.48 -8.36
CA ILE A 12 -3.37 0.37 -8.74
C ILE A 12 -2.64 -0.33 -9.87
N LYS A 13 -2.44 0.35 -11.00
CA LYS A 13 -1.73 -0.22 -12.14
C LYS A 13 -0.21 -0.11 -12.00
N THR A 14 0.49 -1.01 -12.68
CA THR A 14 1.95 -0.94 -12.81
C THR A 14 2.37 0.46 -13.28
N GLY A 15 3.32 1.08 -12.59
CA GLY A 15 3.81 2.44 -12.83
C GLY A 15 2.94 3.56 -12.24
N GLU A 16 1.75 3.26 -11.71
CA GLU A 16 0.88 4.25 -11.09
C GLU A 16 1.43 4.71 -9.73
N ALA A 17 1.23 6.00 -9.41
CA ALA A 17 1.68 6.57 -8.15
C ALA A 17 0.83 6.10 -6.97
N LEU A 18 1.46 5.84 -5.83
CA LEU A 18 0.75 5.57 -4.59
C LEU A 18 0.34 6.89 -3.93
N THR A 19 -0.94 7.00 -3.62
CA THR A 19 -1.59 8.22 -3.12
C THR A 19 -2.46 7.91 -1.91
N ALA A 20 -2.86 8.94 -1.17
CA ALA A 20 -3.78 8.78 -0.04
C ALA A 20 -5.19 8.30 -0.46
N GLN A 21 -5.49 8.28 -1.78
CA GLN A 21 -6.76 7.78 -2.32
C GLN A 21 -6.72 6.26 -2.57
N ASN A 22 -5.57 5.74 -3.00
CA ASN A 22 -5.39 4.32 -3.33
C ASN A 22 -4.60 3.53 -2.27
N VAL A 23 -4.12 4.16 -1.19
CA VAL A 23 -3.51 3.50 -0.02
C VAL A 23 -4.26 3.86 1.26
N ARG A 24 -4.58 2.84 2.08
CA ARG A 24 -5.15 3.05 3.42
C ARG A 24 -4.52 2.20 4.49
N SER A 25 -4.52 2.74 5.71
CA SER A 25 -4.15 2.00 6.92
C SER A 25 -5.38 1.28 7.48
N VAL A 26 -5.45 -0.03 7.30
CA VAL A 26 -6.57 -0.88 7.74
C VAL A 26 -6.08 -2.04 8.61
N ARG A 27 -7.02 -2.81 9.18
CA ARG A 27 -6.72 -4.08 9.88
C ARG A 27 -6.96 -5.24 8.90
N PRO A 28 -6.26 -6.39 8.99
CA PRO A 28 -5.29 -6.79 10.03
C PRO A 28 -3.88 -6.20 9.83
N GLY A 29 -2.86 -6.75 10.51
CA GLY A 29 -1.49 -6.22 10.55
C GLY A 29 -0.52 -6.90 9.59
N ASN A 30 -0.97 -7.26 8.38
CA ASN A 30 -0.23 -8.13 7.46
C ASN A 30 0.51 -7.39 6.33
N GLY A 31 0.31 -6.08 6.18
CA GLY A 31 1.09 -5.25 5.25
C GLY A 31 2.13 -4.37 5.95
N LEU A 32 2.67 -3.39 5.23
CA LEU A 32 3.60 -2.39 5.78
C LEU A 32 3.03 -1.66 6.99
N ALA A 33 3.90 -1.33 7.95
CA ALA A 33 3.48 -0.57 9.13
C ALA A 33 3.02 0.84 8.73
N PRO A 34 1.98 1.42 9.38
CA PRO A 34 1.43 2.72 9.00
C PRO A 34 2.44 3.88 9.04
N LYS A 35 3.52 3.73 9.83
CA LYS A 35 4.64 4.69 9.88
C LYS A 35 5.33 4.90 8.53
N HIS A 36 5.24 3.93 7.62
CA HIS A 36 5.83 4.02 6.28
C HIS A 36 4.92 4.73 5.27
N LEU A 37 3.70 5.15 5.65
CA LEU A 37 2.79 5.81 4.72
C LEU A 37 3.45 7.00 3.99
N PRO A 38 4.17 7.93 4.64
CA PRO A 38 4.83 9.03 3.94
C PRO A 38 5.91 8.58 2.94
N GLU A 39 6.48 7.40 3.14
CA GLU A 39 7.47 6.81 2.23
C GLU A 39 6.77 6.15 1.05
N VAL A 40 5.75 5.33 1.31
CA VAL A 40 4.91 4.67 0.30
C VAL A 40 4.28 5.69 -0.65
N LEU A 41 3.80 6.84 -0.15
CA LEU A 41 3.18 7.89 -0.96
C LEU A 41 4.16 8.63 -1.89
N ARG A 42 5.46 8.31 -1.84
CA ARG A 42 6.49 8.85 -2.76
C ARG A 42 6.94 7.81 -3.79
N LYS A 43 6.31 6.64 -3.81
CA LYS A 43 6.67 5.50 -4.66
C LYS A 43 5.62 5.26 -5.74
N ASN A 44 6.01 4.45 -6.72
CA ASN A 44 5.15 3.95 -7.78
C ASN A 44 5.03 2.43 -7.67
N ALA A 45 3.94 1.86 -8.17
CA ALA A 45 3.73 0.42 -8.16
C ALA A 45 4.64 -0.28 -9.19
N THR A 46 5.36 -1.32 -8.79
CA THR A 46 6.22 -2.11 -9.69
C THR A 46 5.44 -3.15 -10.50
N GLN A 47 4.20 -3.45 -10.09
CA GLN A 47 3.27 -4.34 -10.75
C GLN A 47 1.81 -3.94 -10.45
N ASP A 48 0.83 -4.61 -11.07
CA ASP A 48 -0.58 -4.38 -10.78
C ASP A 48 -0.91 -4.82 -9.34
N ILE A 49 -1.47 -3.92 -8.53
CA ILE A 49 -1.88 -4.15 -7.15
C ILE A 49 -3.40 -4.07 -7.06
N LEU A 50 -4.06 -5.18 -6.76
CA LEU A 50 -5.52 -5.21 -6.62
C LEU A 50 -5.98 -4.60 -5.29
N LEU A 51 -7.21 -4.11 -5.26
CA LEU A 51 -7.89 -3.68 -4.03
C LEU A 51 -7.77 -4.74 -2.91
N GLY A 52 -7.41 -4.29 -1.71
CA GLY A 52 -7.28 -5.14 -0.54
C GLY A 52 -5.96 -5.93 -0.47
N THR A 53 -5.04 -5.70 -1.41
CA THR A 53 -3.69 -6.28 -1.35
C THR A 53 -2.89 -5.61 -0.22
N PRO A 54 -2.26 -6.39 0.69
CA PRO A 54 -1.31 -5.85 1.66
C PRO A 54 -0.11 -5.27 0.91
N LEU A 55 0.25 -4.03 1.21
CA LEU A 55 1.44 -3.44 0.62
C LEU A 55 2.68 -4.07 1.23
N ASP A 56 3.68 -4.30 0.38
CA ASP A 56 5.03 -4.74 0.71
C ASP A 56 6.03 -3.91 -0.13
N TRP A 57 7.29 -3.84 0.29
CA TRP A 57 8.31 -3.10 -0.45
C TRP A 57 8.59 -3.67 -1.83
N ASP A 58 8.43 -4.98 -2.02
CA ASP A 58 8.63 -5.63 -3.33
C ASP A 58 7.63 -5.13 -4.40
N LEU A 59 6.52 -4.53 -3.98
CA LEU A 59 5.50 -3.95 -4.85
C LEU A 59 5.79 -2.49 -5.25
N LEU A 60 6.85 -1.86 -4.70
CA LEU A 60 7.07 -0.41 -4.75
C LEU A 60 8.49 -0.05 -5.21
N ASP A 61 8.61 0.95 -6.09
CA ASP A 61 9.90 1.50 -6.56
C ASP A 61 10.41 2.66 -5.68
#